data_AF-T2JJK1-F1
#
_entry.id   AF-T2JJK1-F1
#
_cell.length_a   1.000
_cell.length_b   1.000
_cell.length_c   1.000
_cell.angle_alpha   90.00
_cell.angle_beta   90.00
_cell.angle_gamma   90.00
#
_symmetry.space_group_name_H-M   'P 1'
#
loop_
_entity.id
_entity.type
_entity.pdbx_description
1 polymer ?
#
loop_
_entity_poly.entity_id
_entity_poly.type
_entity_poly.pdbx_seq_one_letter_code
_entity_poly.pdbx_strand_id
1 'polypeptide(L)'
;MGSSPKAIWKYVQGTPEEFRIWQEVVQKYWPGQLTLVLPASELVPKDMNPLDNSTIGVRIPDSVIARNILKETGCLATTSANLSGEPPKEKLREIVVSFPNALVLDKEPLNNGKKYGSGLPSTVAKWTNQGWIILRQGSIQLTGND
;
A
#
# COMPACT_ATOMS: atom_id res chain seq x y z
N MET A 1 -4.13 15.86 2.67
CA MET A 1 -2.74 15.35 2.54
C MET A 1 -2.75 13.82 2.68
N GLY A 2 -1.93 13.10 1.91
CA GLY A 2 -2.11 11.67 1.56
C GLY A 2 -1.94 10.65 2.70
N SER A 3 -1.65 11.10 3.92
CA SER A 3 -1.35 10.25 5.08
C SER A 3 -2.58 9.86 5.93
N SER A 4 -3.80 10.04 5.41
CA SER A 4 -5.04 9.76 6.15
C SER A 4 -6.04 8.99 5.29
N PRO A 5 -6.89 8.13 5.88
CA PRO A 5 -7.92 7.41 5.13
C PRO A 5 -8.84 8.34 4.32
N LYS A 6 -9.19 9.51 4.88
CA LYS A 6 -10.02 10.51 4.19
C LYS A 6 -9.41 11.01 2.87
N ALA A 7 -8.08 11.02 2.76
CA ALA A 7 -7.41 11.44 1.53
C ALA A 7 -7.51 10.40 0.40
N ILE A 8 -7.81 9.14 0.74
CA ILE A 8 -7.91 8.02 -0.19
C ILE A 8 -9.31 7.95 -0.81
N TRP A 9 -10.36 8.31 -0.07
CA TRP A 9 -11.75 8.09 -0.49
C TRP A 9 -12.17 8.76 -1.80
N LYS A 10 -11.51 9.85 -2.19
CA LYS A 10 -11.75 10.48 -3.49
C LYS A 10 -11.24 9.65 -4.69
N TYR A 11 -10.34 8.68 -4.46
CA TYR A 11 -9.75 7.84 -5.51
C TYR A 11 -10.49 6.53 -5.71
N VAL A 12 -11.53 6.26 -4.91
CA VAL A 12 -12.32 5.03 -4.98
C VAL A 12 -13.79 5.37 -5.13
N GLN A 13 -14.58 4.41 -5.62
CA GLN A 13 -16.01 4.57 -5.82
C GLN A 13 -16.77 3.36 -5.25
N GLY A 14 -17.95 3.61 -4.69
CA GLY A 14 -18.78 2.60 -4.05
C GLY A 14 -20.09 3.18 -3.53
N THR A 15 -20.99 2.31 -3.09
CA THR A 15 -22.22 2.68 -2.40
C THR A 15 -21.93 3.16 -0.97
N PRO A 16 -22.85 3.91 -0.33
CA PRO A 16 -22.67 4.35 1.06
C PRO A 16 -22.42 3.19 2.04
N GLU A 17 -23.05 2.03 1.80
CA GLU A 17 -22.87 0.84 2.65
C GLU A 17 -21.48 0.24 2.49
N GLU A 18 -20.97 0.16 1.25
CA GLU A 18 -19.60 -0.29 1.01
C GLU A 18 -18.57 0.64 1.67
N PHE A 19 -18.77 1.96 1.57
CA PHE A 19 -17.91 2.92 2.27
C PHE A 19 -17.92 2.70 3.78
N ARG A 20 -19.08 2.41 4.39
CA ARG A 20 -19.19 2.12 5.83
C ARG A 20 -18.32 0.92 6.21
N ILE A 21 -18.44 -0.18 5.48
CA ILE A 21 -17.65 -1.41 5.70
C ILE A 21 -16.16 -1.12 5.55
N TRP A 22 -15.75 -0.47 4.46
CA TRP A 22 -14.34 -0.15 4.23
C TRP A 22 -13.77 0.76 5.32
N GLN A 23 -14.58 1.70 5.82
CA GLN A 23 -14.19 2.60 6.91
C GLN A 23 -13.96 1.85 8.23
N GLU A 24 -14.81 0.89 8.57
CA GLU A 24 -14.66 0.04 9.76
C GLU A 24 -13.35 -0.78 9.69
N VAL A 25 -13.10 -1.39 8.53
CA VAL A 25 -11.87 -2.15 8.27
C VAL A 25 -10.62 -1.27 8.40
N VAL A 26 -10.59 -0.09 7.77
CA VAL A 26 -9.38 0.77 7.84
C VAL A 26 -9.21 1.40 9.22
N GLN A 27 -10.27 1.67 9.98
CA GLN A 27 -10.13 2.17 11.36
C GLN A 27 -9.40 1.16 12.25
N LYS A 28 -9.62 -0.14 12.01
CA LYS A 28 -9.00 -1.22 12.79
C LYS A 28 -7.56 -1.51 12.37
N TYR A 29 -7.26 -1.44 11.08
CA TYR A 29 -6.00 -1.97 10.54
C TYR A 29 -5.07 -0.92 9.91
N TRP A 30 -5.50 0.34 9.77
CA TRP A 30 -4.66 1.44 9.32
C TRP A 30 -4.37 2.45 10.43
N PRO A 31 -3.16 3.05 10.46
CA PRO A 31 -2.00 2.74 9.61
C PRO A 31 -1.46 1.33 9.91
N GLY A 32 -1.03 0.58 8.90
CA GLY A 32 -0.64 -0.81 9.16
C GLY A 32 -0.32 -1.67 7.95
N GLN A 33 -0.50 -2.99 8.12
CA GLN A 33 -0.13 -4.03 7.17
C GLN A 33 -1.30 -4.53 6.31
N LEU A 34 -2.31 -3.70 6.08
CA LEU A 34 -3.42 -4.00 5.20
C LEU A 34 -3.37 -3.14 3.94
N THR A 35 -3.56 -3.76 2.78
CA THR A 35 -3.80 -3.11 1.50
C THR A 35 -5.20 -3.49 1.04
N LEU A 36 -6.04 -2.50 0.73
CA LEU A 36 -7.37 -2.73 0.16
C LEU A 36 -7.31 -2.52 -1.35
N VAL A 37 -7.86 -3.46 -2.12
CA VAL A 37 -8.09 -3.30 -3.56
C VAL A 37 -9.56 -2.97 -3.75
N LEU A 38 -9.85 -1.72 -4.07
CA LEU A 38 -11.20 -1.16 -4.13
C LEU A 38 -11.52 -0.70 -5.57
N PRO A 39 -12.81 -0.54 -5.94
CA PRO A 39 -13.16 0.04 -7.22
C PRO A 39 -12.57 1.45 -7.37
N ALA A 40 -11.88 1.69 -8.48
CA ALA A 40 -11.20 2.96 -8.74
C ALA A 40 -12.20 4.02 -9.21
N SER A 41 -12.06 5.25 -8.73
CA SER A 41 -12.75 6.42 -9.28
C SER A 41 -12.07 6.92 -10.56
N GLU A 42 -12.74 7.79 -11.30
CA GLU A 42 -12.17 8.48 -12.48
C GLU A 42 -10.95 9.37 -12.16
N LEU A 43 -10.70 9.71 -10.89
CA LEU A 43 -9.52 10.48 -10.49
C LEU A 43 -8.22 9.67 -10.51
N VAL A 44 -8.29 8.35 -10.67
CA VAL A 44 -7.11 7.49 -10.77
C VAL A 44 -6.57 7.55 -12.22
N PRO A 45 -5.31 7.96 -12.44
CA PRO A 45 -4.72 7.95 -13.77
C PRO A 45 -4.74 6.54 -14.37
N LYS A 46 -5.15 6.39 -15.63
CA LYS A 46 -5.24 5.08 -16.29
C LYS A 46 -3.90 4.33 -16.35
N ASP A 47 -2.80 5.07 -16.41
CA ASP A 47 -1.44 4.52 -16.43
C ASP A 47 -1.02 3.86 -15.11
N MET A 48 -1.79 4.06 -14.03
CA MET A 48 -1.56 3.37 -12.75
C MET A 48 -1.77 1.87 -12.84
N ASN A 49 -2.75 1.44 -13.63
CA ASN A 49 -2.98 0.04 -13.93
C ASN A 49 -3.47 -0.09 -15.38
N PRO A 50 -2.55 -0.12 -16.35
CA PRO A 50 -2.90 -0.10 -17.77
C PRO A 50 -3.63 -1.37 -18.22
N LEU A 51 -3.54 -2.47 -17.46
CA LEU A 51 -4.21 -3.73 -17.75
C LEU A 51 -5.63 -3.79 -17.19
N ASP A 52 -5.87 -3.17 -16.03
CA ASP A 52 -7.18 -3.15 -15.36
C ASP A 52 -7.34 -1.87 -14.52
N ASN A 53 -7.92 -0.83 -15.12
CA ASN A 53 -8.17 0.44 -14.43
C ASN A 53 -9.46 0.45 -13.59
N SER A 54 -10.16 -0.69 -13.45
CA SER A 54 -11.41 -0.76 -12.68
C SER A 54 -11.17 -0.75 -11.17
N THR A 55 -9.96 -1.08 -10.71
CA THR A 55 -9.61 -1.17 -9.29
C THR A 55 -8.27 -0.51 -8.97
N ILE A 56 -8.10 -0.10 -7.72
CA ILE A 56 -6.85 0.45 -7.19
C ILE A 56 -6.52 -0.14 -5.82
N GLY A 57 -5.25 -0.51 -5.64
CA GLY A 57 -4.70 -0.90 -4.35
C GLY A 57 -4.31 0.31 -3.51
N VAL A 58 -4.89 0.45 -2.32
CA VAL A 58 -4.67 1.59 -1.42
C VAL A 58 -4.22 1.12 -0.03
N ARG A 59 -3.35 1.91 0.60
CA ARG A 59 -2.79 1.61 1.93
C ARG A 59 -2.30 2.89 2.61
N ILE A 60 -2.50 2.98 3.93
CA ILE A 60 -1.72 3.88 4.79
C ILE A 60 -0.69 3.04 5.56
N PRO A 61 0.62 3.16 5.27
CA PRO A 61 1.64 2.35 5.93
C PRO A 61 1.88 2.82 7.38
N ASP A 62 2.13 1.88 8.29
CA ASP A 62 2.65 2.19 9.63
C ASP A 62 4.16 2.39 9.61
N SER A 63 4.58 3.47 8.96
CA SER A 63 5.95 3.96 8.98
C SER A 63 5.89 5.47 9.14
N VAL A 64 6.53 5.98 10.19
CA VAL A 64 6.57 7.42 10.48
C VAL A 64 7.19 8.18 9.30
N ILE A 65 8.28 7.66 8.73
CA ILE A 65 8.96 8.25 7.57
C ILE A 65 8.02 8.26 6.37
N ALA A 66 7.39 7.13 6.04
CA ALA A 66 6.47 7.05 4.90
C ALA A 66 5.28 8.01 5.07
N ARG A 67 4.67 8.06 6.26
CA ARG A 67 3.55 8.97 6.52
C ARG A 67 3.96 10.44 6.44
N ASN A 68 5.18 10.80 6.86
CA ASN A 68 5.67 12.17 6.72
C ASN A 68 5.88 12.53 5.25
N ILE A 69 6.46 11.64 4.44
CA ILE A 69 6.57 11.85 2.98
C ILE A 69 5.17 12.07 2.38
N LEU A 70 4.20 11.19 2.69
CA LEU A 70 2.83 11.29 2.17
C LEU A 70 2.08 12.55 2.62
N LYS A 71 2.48 13.19 3.72
CA LYS A 71 1.93 14.50 4.13
C LYS A 71 2.36 15.58 3.14
N GLU A 72 3.65 15.61 2.81
CA GLU A 72 4.24 16.61 1.92
C GLU A 72 3.87 16.37 0.45
N THR A 73 3.88 15.11 -0.01
CA THR A 73 3.73 14.77 -1.43
C THR A 73 2.29 14.47 -1.86
N GLY A 74 1.41 14.13 -0.91
CA GLY A 74 0.14 13.47 -1.23
C GLY A 74 0.32 11.97 -1.50
N CYS A 75 -0.67 11.35 -2.14
CA CYS A 75 -0.64 9.91 -2.44
C CYS A 75 0.48 9.57 -3.41
N LEU A 76 1.21 8.48 -3.14
CA LEU A 76 2.27 7.98 -4.01
C LEU A 76 1.90 6.61 -4.55
N ALA A 77 2.15 6.39 -5.83
CA ALA A 77 2.19 5.07 -6.42
C ALA A 77 3.47 4.36 -5.98
N THR A 78 3.35 3.15 -5.44
CA THR A 78 4.51 2.40 -4.94
C THR A 78 4.45 0.94 -5.35
N THR A 79 5.60 0.36 -5.64
CA THR A 79 5.80 -1.08 -5.78
C THR A 79 6.76 -1.57 -4.68
N SER A 80 6.88 -2.89 -4.53
CA SER A 80 8.00 -3.44 -3.76
C SER A 80 9.33 -3.08 -4.46
N ALA A 81 10.38 -2.88 -3.66
CA ALA A 81 11.72 -2.56 -4.15
C ALA A 81 12.41 -3.85 -4.63
N ASN A 82 12.09 -4.27 -5.85
CA ASN A 82 12.68 -5.42 -6.52
C ASN A 82 12.58 -5.27 -8.05
N LEU A 83 13.48 -5.96 -8.75
CA LEU A 83 13.30 -6.18 -10.17
C LEU A 83 12.10 -7.11 -10.38
N SER A 84 11.37 -6.94 -11.48
CA SER A 84 10.20 -7.76 -11.78
C SER A 84 10.53 -9.24 -11.75
N GLY A 85 9.76 -10.02 -10.97
CA GLY A 85 9.98 -11.45 -10.78
C GLY A 85 10.92 -11.82 -9.62
N GLU A 86 11.63 -10.85 -9.02
CA GLU A 86 12.50 -11.11 -7.86
C GLU A 86 11.79 -10.89 -6.51
N PRO A 87 12.26 -11.55 -5.43
CA PRO A 87 11.86 -11.21 -4.07
C PRO A 87 12.15 -9.74 -3.72
N PRO A 88 11.29 -9.09 -2.91
CA PRO A 88 11.55 -7.76 -2.34
C PRO A 88 12.90 -7.70 -1.62
N LYS A 89 13.69 -6.64 -1.86
CA LYS A 89 14.91 -6.40 -1.11
C LYS A 89 14.59 -5.78 0.25
N GLU A 90 15.20 -6.29 1.32
CA GLU A 90 14.94 -5.84 2.70
C GLU A 90 16.09 -5.00 3.27
N LYS A 91 17.26 -5.04 2.64
CA LYS A 91 18.44 -4.30 3.08
C LYS A 91 18.77 -3.20 2.11
N LEU A 92 19.18 -2.07 2.65
CA LEU A 92 19.50 -0.92 1.82
C LEU A 92 20.62 -1.19 0.82
N ARG A 93 21.67 -1.91 1.23
CA ARG A 93 22.77 -2.32 0.34
C ARG A 93 22.25 -3.11 -0.87
N GLU A 94 21.29 -4.00 -0.67
CA GLU A 94 20.71 -4.80 -1.75
C GLU A 94 19.91 -3.92 -2.72
N ILE A 95 19.17 -2.93 -2.19
CA ILE A 95 18.44 -1.94 -2.99
C ILE A 95 19.40 -1.10 -3.84
N VAL A 96 20.47 -0.55 -3.24
CA VAL A 96 21.43 0.31 -3.97
C VAL A 96 22.15 -0.48 -5.06
N VAL A 97 22.47 -1.75 -4.84
CA VAL A 97 23.08 -2.61 -5.87
C VAL A 97 22.11 -2.87 -7.02
N SER A 98 20.83 -3.17 -6.74
CA SER A 98 19.82 -3.42 -7.77
C SER A 98 19.35 -2.14 -8.48
N PHE A 99 19.41 -0.99 -7.80
CA PHE A 99 18.92 0.30 -8.27
C PHE A 99 19.97 1.40 -8.01
N PRO A 100 21.07 1.44 -8.77
CA PRO A 100 22.19 2.35 -8.49
C PRO A 100 21.83 3.84 -8.60
N ASN A 101 20.77 4.16 -9.33
CA ASN A 101 20.28 5.53 -9.52
C ASN A 101 19.12 5.89 -8.56
N ALA A 102 18.69 4.98 -7.69
CA ALA A 102 17.64 5.26 -6.73
C ALA A 102 18.14 6.21 -5.63
N LEU A 103 17.38 7.29 -5.38
CA LEU A 103 17.62 8.16 -4.24
C LEU A 103 17.07 7.48 -2.98
N VAL A 104 17.92 7.42 -1.94
CA VAL A 104 17.57 6.77 -0.67
C VAL A 104 17.65 7.79 0.45
N LEU A 105 16.59 7.83 1.26
CA LEU A 105 16.57 8.49 2.56
C LEU A 105 17.27 7.60 3.61
N ASP A 106 18.60 7.58 3.61
CA ASP A 106 19.38 7.04 4.74
C ASP A 106 20.49 8.01 5.15
N LYS A 107 20.65 8.18 6.46
CA LYS A 107 21.73 8.96 7.07
C LYS A 107 22.84 8.06 7.60
N GLU A 108 22.59 6.75 7.67
CA GLU A 108 23.51 5.76 8.21
C GLU A 108 24.37 5.14 7.10
N PRO A 109 25.56 4.58 7.44
CA PRO A 109 26.37 3.84 6.48
C PRO A 109 25.62 2.64 5.92
N LEU A 110 25.74 2.40 4.61
CA LEU A 110 25.10 1.29 3.87
C LEU A 110 25.38 -0.12 4.46
N ASN A 111 26.42 -0.24 5.28
CA ASN A 111 26.88 -1.51 5.86
C ASN A 111 26.38 -1.76 7.30
N ASN A 112 25.41 -1.00 7.81
CA ASN A 112 24.89 -1.19 9.17
C ASN A 112 24.11 -2.51 9.40
N GLY A 113 23.88 -3.30 8.34
CA GLY A 113 23.17 -4.59 8.41
C GLY A 113 21.68 -4.49 8.76
N LYS A 114 21.14 -3.27 8.88
CA LYS A 114 19.76 -3.01 9.28
C LYS A 114 18.80 -3.49 8.21
N LYS A 115 17.76 -4.21 8.64
CA LYS A 115 16.61 -4.54 7.80
C LYS A 115 15.59 -3.40 7.85
N TYR A 116 15.06 -3.05 6.69
CA TYR A 116 14.03 -2.03 6.53
C TYR A 116 12.71 -2.72 6.18
N GLY A 117 11.68 -2.48 6.99
CA GLY A 117 10.38 -3.14 6.89
C GLY A 117 10.20 -4.27 7.91
N SER A 118 8.97 -4.77 8.01
CA SER A 118 8.57 -5.84 8.94
C SER A 118 9.00 -7.25 8.49
N GLY A 119 9.55 -7.39 7.27
CA GLY A 119 9.83 -8.68 6.63
C GLY A 119 8.59 -9.47 6.18
N LEU A 120 7.39 -9.01 6.55
CA LEU A 120 6.13 -9.62 6.13
C LEU A 120 5.40 -8.71 5.14
N PRO A 121 4.98 -9.24 3.98
CA PRO A 121 4.14 -8.47 3.08
C PRO A 121 2.79 -8.12 3.71
N SER A 122 2.18 -7.02 3.28
CA SER A 122 0.82 -6.68 3.71
C SER A 122 -0.18 -7.73 3.26
N THR A 123 -1.23 -7.93 4.07
CA THR A 123 -2.46 -8.58 3.60
C THR A 123 -3.04 -7.73 2.49
N VAL A 124 -3.37 -8.34 1.35
CA VAL A 124 -4.04 -7.69 0.22
C VAL A 124 -5.43 -8.29 0.10
N ALA A 125 -6.44 -7.46 0.35
CA ALA A 125 -7.84 -7.86 0.28
C ALA A 125 -8.56 -7.04 -0.79
N LYS A 126 -9.21 -7.73 -1.73
CA LYS A 126 -10.00 -7.14 -2.80
C LYS A 126 -11.47 -7.12 -2.40
N TRP A 127 -12.10 -5.96 -2.54
CA TRP A 127 -13.54 -5.83 -2.38
C TRP A 127 -14.27 -6.37 -3.60
N THR A 128 -15.35 -7.10 -3.35
CA THR A 128 -16.33 -7.55 -4.35
C THR A 128 -17.74 -7.28 -3.83
N ASN A 129 -18.74 -7.39 -4.70
CA ASN A 129 -20.15 -7.34 -4.31
C ASN A 129 -20.58 -8.47 -3.34
N GLN A 130 -19.72 -9.46 -3.10
CA GLN A 130 -19.94 -10.58 -2.18
C GLN A 130 -19.06 -10.50 -0.92
N GLY A 131 -18.33 -9.38 -0.72
CA GLY A 131 -17.41 -9.17 0.40
C GLY A 131 -15.93 -9.26 0.01
N TRP A 132 -15.06 -9.50 1.00
CA TRP A 132 -13.61 -9.52 0.83
C TRP A 132 -13.08 -10.82 0.23
N ILE A 133 -12.24 -10.71 -0.79
CA ILE A 133 -11.39 -11.80 -1.32
C ILE A 133 -9.94 -11.51 -0.94
N ILE A 134 -9.29 -12.47 -0.27
CA ILE A 134 -7.87 -12.35 0.08
C ILE A 134 -7.01 -12.74 -1.13
N LEU A 135 -6.37 -11.75 -1.76
CA LEU A 135 -5.42 -11.96 -2.85
C LEU A 135 -4.04 -12.38 -2.34
N ARG A 136 -3.66 -11.88 -1.16
CA ARG A 136 -2.44 -12.26 -0.47
C ARG A 136 -2.64 -12.20 1.03
N GLN A 137 -2.37 -13.30 1.71
CA GLN A 137 -2.42 -13.35 3.17
C GLN A 137 -1.12 -12.77 3.77
N GLY A 138 -1.27 -11.77 4.64
CA GLY A 138 -0.20 -11.21 5.47
C GLY A 138 -0.53 -11.36 6.96
N SER A 139 -0.11 -10.41 7.80
CA SER A 139 -0.35 -10.47 9.25
C SER A 139 -1.79 -10.15 9.67
N ILE A 140 -2.58 -9.55 8.80
CA ILE A 140 -3.98 -9.18 9.07
C ILE A 140 -4.90 -10.25 8.51
N GLN A 141 -5.82 -10.77 9.32
CA GLN A 141 -6.90 -11.64 8.85
C GLN A 141 -8.17 -10.82 8.72
N LEU A 142 -8.74 -10.80 7.52
CA LEU A 142 -10.11 -10.33 7.27
C LEU A 142 -10.97 -11.57 7.04
N THR A 143 -12.07 -11.63 7.75
CA THR A 143 -13.14 -12.59 7.54
C THR A 143 -14.16 -11.97 6.58
N GLY A 144 -14.88 -12.79 5.81
CA GLY A 144 -15.78 -12.30 4.76
C GLY A 144 -16.92 -11.39 5.23
N ASN A 145 -17.12 -11.25 6.56
CA ASN A 145 -18.14 -10.42 7.19
C ASN A 145 -17.56 -9.15 7.86
N ASP A 146 -16.24 -8.90 7.78
CA ASP A 146 -15.60 -7.68 8.29
C ASP A 146 -15.87 -6.44 7.42
#